data_AF-A0A9W7ARS2-F1
#
_entry.id   AF-A0A9W7ARS2-F1
#
_cell.length_a   1.000
_cell.length_b   1.000
_cell.length_c   1.000
_cell.angle_alpha   90.00
_cell.angle_beta   90.00
_cell.angle_gamma   90.00
#
_symmetry.space_group_name_H-M   'P 1'
#
loop_
_entity.id
_entity.type
_entity.pdbx_description
1 polymer ?
#
loop_
_entity_poly.entity_id
_entity_poly.type
_entity_poly.pdbx_seq_one_letter_code
_entity_poly.pdbx_strand_id
1 'polypeptide(L)'
;MIEMNRTSNGIKGIIDTLRGQLARLEAEIKADEKGKWEFDLVMGQLSNRKKDLQKRIQMNEEWAKQYDLKIGPFEETYDNMTASIGKTYENAKKGHARGLQVLQEEFGYHPAFKQKDDAFFAIPFKPL
;
A
#
# COMPACT_ATOMS: atom_id res chain seq x y z
N MET A 1 38.79 -71.84 -37.36
CA MET A 1 38.03 -71.62 -36.10
C MET A 1 38.48 -70.37 -35.29
N ILE A 2 39.66 -69.79 -35.55
CA ILE A 2 40.20 -68.64 -34.79
C ILE A 2 39.55 -67.29 -35.19
N GLU A 3 39.19 -67.10 -36.46
CA GLU A 3 38.56 -65.85 -36.93
C GLU A 3 37.15 -65.62 -36.39
N MET A 4 36.33 -66.68 -36.31
CA MET A 4 34.95 -66.59 -35.81
C MET A 4 34.88 -66.15 -34.33
N ASN A 5 35.88 -66.55 -33.52
CA ASN A 5 36.01 -66.14 -32.13
C ASN A 5 36.41 -64.66 -31.97
N ARG A 6 37.23 -64.12 -32.88
CA ARG A 6 37.60 -62.70 -32.86
C ARG A 6 36.42 -61.80 -33.21
N THR A 7 35.66 -62.16 -34.23
CA THR A 7 34.46 -61.40 -34.65
C THR A 7 33.36 -61.45 -33.58
N SER A 8 33.16 -62.62 -32.95
CA SER A 8 32.19 -62.77 -31.84
C SER A 8 32.57 -61.92 -30.61
N ASN A 9 33.86 -61.90 -30.24
CA ASN A 9 34.34 -61.07 -29.13
C ASN A 9 34.24 -59.56 -29.41
N GLY A 10 34.49 -59.13 -30.66
CA GLY A 10 34.31 -57.73 -31.07
C GLY A 10 32.84 -57.28 -31.01
N ILE A 11 31.93 -58.11 -31.51
CA ILE A 11 30.48 -57.85 -31.43
C ILE A 11 30.01 -57.77 -29.97
N LYS A 12 30.51 -58.65 -29.09
CA LYS A 12 30.19 -58.61 -27.66
C LYS A 12 30.62 -57.29 -27.00
N GLY A 13 31.84 -56.82 -27.26
CA GLY A 13 32.34 -55.54 -26.72
C GLY A 13 31.52 -54.33 -27.20
N ILE A 14 31.07 -54.35 -28.46
CA ILE A 14 30.17 -53.31 -28.99
C ILE A 14 28.81 -53.36 -28.29
N ILE A 15 28.23 -54.56 -28.11
CA ILE A 15 26.94 -54.72 -27.41
C ILE A 15 27.03 -54.23 -25.95
N ASP A 16 28.12 -54.55 -25.24
CA ASP A 16 28.32 -54.11 -23.86
C ASP A 16 28.49 -52.58 -23.77
N THR A 17 29.18 -51.98 -24.76
CA THR A 17 29.31 -50.52 -24.87
C THR A 17 27.95 -49.86 -25.12
N LEU A 18 27.16 -50.38 -26.07
CA LEU A 18 25.83 -49.87 -26.40
C LEU A 18 24.87 -49.99 -25.21
N ARG A 19 24.93 -51.10 -24.46
CA ARG A 19 24.15 -51.26 -23.22
C ARG A 19 24.53 -50.21 -22.17
N GLY A 20 25.82 -49.93 -22.00
CA GLY A 20 26.29 -48.88 -21.10
C GLY A 20 25.80 -47.49 -21.51
N GLN A 21 25.85 -47.18 -22.81
CA GLN A 21 25.33 -45.92 -23.35
C GLN A 21 23.81 -45.80 -23.18
N LEU A 22 23.07 -46.89 -23.38
CA LEU A 22 21.61 -46.92 -23.24
C LEU A 22 21.19 -46.72 -21.78
N ALA A 23 21.85 -47.39 -20.83
CA ALA A 23 21.60 -47.20 -19.41
C ALA A 23 21.92 -45.77 -18.94
N ARG A 24 22.98 -45.16 -19.51
CA ARG A 24 23.31 -43.74 -19.24
C ARG A 24 22.24 -42.81 -19.79
N LEU A 25 21.80 -43.04 -21.03
CA LEU A 25 20.76 -42.22 -21.66
C LEU A 25 19.44 -42.32 -20.90
N GLU A 26 19.06 -43.51 -20.42
CA GLU A 26 17.88 -43.69 -19.57
C GLU A 26 17.98 -42.91 -18.25
N ALA A 27 19.17 -42.88 -17.63
CA ALA A 27 19.40 -42.09 -16.42
C ALA A 27 19.30 -40.58 -16.69
N GLU A 28 19.86 -40.11 -17.81
CA GLU A 28 19.78 -38.72 -18.25
C GLU A 28 18.33 -38.31 -18.55
N ILE A 29 17.56 -39.12 -19.29
CA ILE A 29 16.14 -38.89 -19.56
C ILE A 29 15.34 -38.75 -18.26
N LYS A 30 15.57 -39.65 -17.30
CA LYS A 30 14.86 -39.60 -16.01
C LYS A 30 15.21 -38.33 -15.22
N ALA A 31 16.46 -37.87 -15.29
CA ALA A 31 16.89 -36.63 -14.66
C ALA A 31 16.22 -35.41 -15.33
N ASP A 32 16.14 -35.40 -16.66
CA ASP A 32 15.51 -34.33 -17.43
C ASP A 32 14.00 -34.27 -17.19
N GLU A 33 13.30 -35.41 -17.12
CA GLU A 33 11.88 -35.46 -16.79
C GLU A 33 11.60 -34.87 -15.41
N LYS A 34 12.46 -35.19 -14.42
CA LYS A 34 12.38 -34.59 -13.09
C LYS A 34 12.63 -33.08 -13.15
N GLY A 35 13.67 -32.65 -13.87
CA GLY A 35 13.99 -31.23 -14.04
C GLY A 35 12.86 -30.44 -14.70
N LYS A 36 12.19 -31.03 -15.70
CA LYS A 36 11.02 -30.45 -16.35
C LYS A 36 9.85 -30.28 -15.38
N TRP A 37 9.57 -31.30 -14.57
CA TRP A 37 8.51 -31.22 -13.57
C TRP A 37 8.77 -30.14 -12.51
N GLU A 38 10.01 -30.05 -12.01
CA GLU A 38 10.41 -29.01 -11.06
C GLU A 38 10.30 -27.60 -11.68
N PHE A 39 10.70 -27.46 -12.94
CA PHE A 39 10.56 -26.21 -13.68
C PHE A 39 9.09 -25.79 -13.83
N ASP A 40 8.22 -26.71 -14.26
CA ASP A 40 6.78 -26.46 -14.42
C ASP A 40 6.13 -26.05 -13.09
N LEU A 41 6.55 -26.68 -11.97
CA LEU A 41 6.11 -26.31 -10.62
C LEU A 41 6.47 -24.86 -10.28
N VAL A 42 7.73 -24.47 -10.48
CA VAL A 42 8.20 -23.11 -10.19
C VAL A 42 7.49 -22.09 -11.09
N MET A 43 7.31 -22.41 -12.38
CA MET A 43 6.57 -21.56 -13.31
C MET A 43 5.11 -21.35 -12.88
N GLY A 44 4.45 -22.40 -12.38
CA GLY A 44 3.12 -22.31 -11.81
C GLY A 44 3.07 -21.38 -10.60
N GLN A 45 4.02 -21.51 -9.68
CA GLN A 45 4.13 -20.65 -8.49
C GLN A 45 4.35 -19.18 -8.87
N LEU A 46 5.26 -18.90 -9.80
CA LEU A 46 5.54 -17.55 -10.29
C LEU A 46 4.33 -16.94 -11.00
N SER A 47 3.62 -17.72 -11.80
CA SER A 47 2.39 -17.28 -12.47
C SER A 47 1.31 -16.87 -11.48
N ASN A 48 1.10 -17.68 -10.43
CA ASN A 48 0.16 -17.37 -9.36
C ASN A 48 0.59 -16.11 -8.59
N ARG A 49 1.89 -16.00 -8.27
CA ARG A 49 2.42 -14.82 -7.59
C ARG A 49 2.23 -13.55 -8.40
N LYS A 50 2.45 -13.62 -9.72
CA LYS A 50 2.22 -12.50 -10.64
C LYS A 50 0.75 -12.06 -10.62
N LYS A 51 -0.19 -13.01 -10.70
CA LYS A 51 -1.63 -12.72 -10.64
C LYS A 51 -2.01 -12.03 -9.33
N ASP A 52 -1.50 -12.50 -8.19
CA ASP A 52 -1.78 -11.90 -6.89
C ASP A 52 -1.21 -10.48 -6.77
N LEU A 53 0.01 -10.25 -7.27
CA LEU A 53 0.60 -8.92 -7.29
C LEU A 53 -0.19 -7.96 -8.17
N GLN A 54 -0.65 -8.40 -9.34
CA GLN A 54 -1.48 -7.59 -10.23
C GLN A 54 -2.81 -7.21 -9.56
N LYS A 55 -3.46 -8.13 -8.85
CA LYS A 55 -4.67 -7.82 -8.07
C LYS A 55 -4.39 -6.77 -6.99
N ARG A 56 -3.27 -6.92 -6.26
CA ARG A 56 -2.88 -5.94 -5.22
C ARG A 56 -2.61 -4.56 -5.79
N ILE A 57 -1.96 -4.47 -6.95
CA ILE A 57 -1.73 -3.19 -7.63
C ILE A 57 -3.07 -2.54 -7.99
N GLN A 58 -4.00 -3.28 -8.61
CA GLN A 58 -5.33 -2.77 -8.94
C GLN A 58 -6.10 -2.29 -7.70
N MET A 59 -6.10 -3.08 -6.63
CA MET A 59 -6.73 -2.68 -5.37
C MET A 59 -6.11 -1.40 -4.79
N ASN A 60 -4.78 -1.29 -4.82
CA ASN A 60 -4.08 -0.11 -4.31
C ASN A 60 -4.35 1.13 -5.17
N GLU A 61 -4.39 0.99 -6.49
CA GLU A 61 -4.72 2.09 -7.41
C GLU A 61 -6.16 2.57 -7.18
N GLU A 62 -7.11 1.65 -6.98
CA GLU A 62 -8.49 2.01 -6.69
C GLU A 62 -8.62 2.66 -5.31
N TRP A 63 -7.90 2.15 -4.31
CA TRP A 63 -7.85 2.77 -3.00
C TRP A 63 -7.22 4.17 -3.04
N ALA A 64 -6.13 4.37 -3.78
CA ALA A 64 -5.49 5.68 -3.95
C ALA A 64 -6.44 6.68 -4.61
N LYS A 65 -7.17 6.28 -5.67
CA LYS A 65 -8.19 7.14 -6.29
C LYS A 65 -9.28 7.55 -5.31
N GLN A 66 -9.75 6.63 -4.46
CA GLN A 66 -10.74 6.93 -3.43
C GLN A 66 -10.19 7.84 -2.33
N TYR A 67 -8.91 7.65 -1.97
CA TYR A 67 -8.21 8.49 -1.01
C TYR A 67 -8.11 9.93 -1.50
N ASP A 68 -7.67 10.14 -2.74
CA ASP A 68 -7.58 11.48 -3.35
C ASP A 68 -8.95 12.15 -3.43
N LEU A 69 -10.01 11.39 -3.72
CA LEU A 69 -11.39 11.90 -3.79
C LEU A 69 -11.97 12.31 -2.44
N LYS A 70 -11.58 11.64 -1.35
CA LYS A 70 -12.22 11.81 -0.03
C LYS A 70 -11.37 12.54 0.98
N ILE A 71 -10.07 12.29 0.99
CA ILE A 71 -9.13 12.83 1.98
C ILE A 71 -8.45 14.10 1.46
N GLY A 72 -8.14 14.19 0.17
CA GLY A 72 -7.62 15.43 -0.43
C GLY A 72 -8.50 16.65 -0.13
N PRO A 73 -9.82 16.58 -0.37
CA PRO A 73 -10.74 17.65 0.02
C PRO A 73 -10.86 17.82 1.53
N PHE A 74 -10.53 16.81 2.34
CA PHE A 74 -10.69 16.86 3.79
C PHE A 74 -9.71 17.82 4.43
N GLU A 75 -8.48 17.90 3.93
CA GLU A 75 -7.48 18.88 4.38
C GLU A 75 -7.93 20.32 4.05
N GLU A 76 -8.41 20.55 2.83
CA GLU A 76 -8.98 21.84 2.44
C GLU A 76 -10.23 22.20 3.27
N THR A 77 -11.11 21.22 3.52
CA THR A 77 -12.31 21.40 4.35
C THR A 77 -11.92 21.75 5.79
N TYR A 78 -10.86 21.13 6.31
CA TYR A 78 -10.33 21.35 7.64
C TYR A 78 -9.75 22.77 7.81
N ASP A 79 -8.95 23.21 6.85
CA ASP A 79 -8.39 24.57 6.82
C ASP A 79 -9.50 25.62 6.72
N ASN A 80 -10.48 25.39 5.83
CA ASN A 80 -11.64 26.27 5.67
C ASN A 80 -12.49 26.35 6.95
N MET A 81 -12.68 25.22 7.63
CA MET A 81 -13.43 25.15 8.88
C MET A 81 -12.69 25.89 10.01
N THR A 82 -11.37 25.71 10.11
CA THR A 82 -10.51 26.41 11.08
C THR A 82 -10.49 27.92 10.83
N ALA A 83 -10.38 28.35 9.58
CA ALA A 83 -10.46 29.76 9.21
C ALA A 83 -11.83 30.38 9.54
N SER A 84 -12.91 29.63 9.31
CA SER A 84 -14.28 30.06 9.64
C SER A 84 -14.49 30.21 11.15
N ILE A 85 -13.94 29.30 11.96
CA ILE A 85 -13.93 29.41 13.42
C ILE A 85 -13.22 30.70 13.86
N GLY A 86 -12.06 31.00 13.29
CA GLY A 86 -11.33 32.25 13.56
C GLY A 86 -12.16 33.50 13.29
N LYS A 87 -12.84 33.56 12.14
CA LYS A 87 -13.74 34.68 11.79
C LYS A 87 -14.91 34.81 12.78
N THR A 88 -15.51 33.70 13.21
CA THR A 88 -16.62 33.71 14.18
C THR A 88 -16.17 34.30 15.52
N TYR A 89 -14.99 33.92 16.00
CA TYR A 89 -14.44 34.50 17.24
C TYR A 89 -14.16 36.00 17.13
N GLU A 90 -13.59 36.45 16.01
CA GLU A 90 -13.36 37.88 15.78
C GLU A 90 -14.68 38.67 15.70
N ASN A 91 -15.70 38.11 15.05
CA ASN A 91 -17.03 38.72 15.00
C ASN A 91 -17.67 38.78 16.40
N ALA A 92 -17.52 37.74 17.22
CA ALA A 92 -18.02 37.71 18.59
C ALA A 92 -17.33 38.76 19.47
N LYS A 93 -16.00 38.93 19.36
CA LYS A 93 -15.26 40.00 20.06
C LYS A 93 -15.79 41.39 19.67
N LYS A 94 -15.97 41.64 18.37
CA LYS A 94 -16.53 42.92 17.87
C LYS A 94 -17.96 43.15 18.32
N GLY A 95 -18.78 42.10 18.37
CA GLY A 95 -20.15 42.15 18.91
C GLY A 95 -20.17 42.50 20.39
N HIS A 96 -19.33 41.84 21.19
CA HIS A 96 -19.18 42.11 22.61
C HIS A 96 -18.72 43.56 22.88
N ALA A 97 -17.74 44.06 22.13
CA ALA A 97 -17.28 45.45 22.25
C ALA A 97 -18.40 46.47 21.94
N ARG A 98 -19.18 46.22 20.87
CA ARG A 98 -20.35 47.05 20.53
C ARG A 98 -21.43 46.99 21.61
N GLY A 99 -21.71 45.81 22.16
CA GLY A 99 -22.67 45.66 23.26
C GLY A 99 -22.30 46.49 24.48
N LEU A 100 -21.01 46.54 24.83
CA LEU A 100 -20.52 47.41 25.91
C LEU A 100 -20.71 48.90 25.61
N GLN A 101 -20.51 49.34 24.37
CA GLN A 101 -20.77 50.73 23.98
C GLN A 101 -22.25 51.08 24.13
N VAL A 102 -23.15 50.24 23.63
CA VAL A 102 -24.60 50.46 23.78
C VAL A 102 -25.02 50.53 25.25
N LEU A 103 -24.46 49.66 26.09
CA LEU A 103 -24.72 49.70 27.53
C LEU A 103 -24.25 51.02 28.17
N GLN A 104 -23.10 51.55 27.75
CA GLN A 104 -22.59 52.84 28.24
C GLN A 104 -23.48 54.00 27.80
N GLU A 105 -23.85 54.04 26.52
CA GLU A 105 -24.57 55.15 25.90
C GLU A 105 -26.05 55.19 26.30
N GLU A 106 -26.75 54.05 26.26
CA GLU A 106 -28.22 54.00 26.41
C GLU A 106 -28.67 53.66 27.84
N PHE A 107 -27.81 52.98 28.62
CA PHE A 107 -28.18 52.45 29.94
C PHE A 107 -27.28 52.99 31.06
N GLY A 108 -26.35 53.89 30.76
CA GLY A 108 -25.46 54.51 31.76
C GLY A 108 -24.51 53.51 32.45
N TYR A 109 -24.19 52.40 31.78
CA TYR A 109 -23.28 51.39 32.32
C TYR A 109 -21.88 51.98 32.55
N HIS A 110 -21.33 51.77 33.76
CA HIS A 110 -19.96 52.17 34.08
C HIS A 110 -19.03 50.95 34.09
N PRO A 111 -17.88 50.98 33.37
CA PRO A 111 -16.95 49.85 33.26
C PRO A 111 -16.46 49.28 34.60
N ALA A 112 -16.44 50.08 35.65
CA ALA A 112 -16.08 49.65 37.01
C ALA A 112 -17.04 48.62 37.63
N PHE A 113 -18.26 48.49 37.11
CA PHE A 113 -19.24 47.48 37.57
C PHE A 113 -19.11 46.14 36.83
N LYS A 114 -18.14 46.02 35.92
CA LYS A 114 -17.82 44.75 35.28
C LYS A 114 -17.38 43.73 36.33
N GLN A 115 -18.06 42.58 36.40
CA GLN A 115 -17.61 41.49 37.28
C GLN A 115 -16.24 40.97 36.80
N LYS A 116 -15.38 40.58 37.74
CA LYS A 116 -14.03 40.05 37.45
C LYS A 116 -14.06 38.88 36.46
N ASP A 117 -15.15 38.10 36.47
CA ASP A 117 -15.34 36.93 35.64
C ASP A 117 -16.12 37.21 34.34
N ASP A 118 -16.44 38.47 34.06
CA ASP A 118 -17.22 38.91 32.89
C ASP A 118 -16.32 39.31 31.71
N ALA A 119 -15.10 38.75 31.63
CA ALA A 119 -14.25 38.95 30.47
C ALA A 119 -14.65 37.97 29.35
N PHE A 120 -14.53 38.41 28.10
CA PHE A 120 -14.78 37.56 26.95
C PHE A 120 -13.66 36.51 26.84
N PHE A 121 -13.89 35.32 27.38
CA PHE A 121 -12.95 34.20 27.34
C PHE A 121 -13.25 33.30 26.14
N ALA A 122 -12.58 33.57 25.03
CA ALA A 122 -12.60 32.71 23.86
C ALA A 122 -11.17 32.30 23.52
N ILE A 123 -10.85 31.03 23.75
CA ILE A 123 -9.61 30.42 23.25
C ILE A 123 -9.94 29.89 21.85
N PRO A 124 -9.35 30.45 20.77
CA PRO A 124 -9.55 29.91 19.44
C PRO A 124 -9.09 28.46 19.41
N PHE A 125 -9.91 27.55 18.85
CA PHE A 125 -9.48 26.19 18.60
C PHE A 125 -8.25 26.24 17.66
N LYS A 126 -7.11 25.78 18.17
CA LYS A 126 -5.89 25.52 17.39
C LYS A 126 -5.68 24.02 17.39
N PRO A 127 -5.93 23.33 16.27
CA PRO A 127 -5.48 21.95 16.17
C PRO A 127 -3.95 21.91 16.15
N LEU A 128 -3.39 20.87 16.78
CA LEU A 128 -1.95 20.61 16.87
C LEU A 128 -1.35 20.31 15.50
#